data_AF-A0A367LV08-F1
#
_entry.id   AF-A0A367LV08-F1
#
_cell.length_a   1.000
_cell.length_b   1.000
_cell.length_c   1.000
_cell.angle_alpha   90.00
_cell.angle_beta   90.00
_cell.angle_gamma   90.00
#
_symmetry.space_group_name_H-M   'P 1'
#
loop_
_entity.id
_entity.type
_entity.pdbx_description
1 polymer ?
#
loop_
_entity_poly.entity_id
_entity_poly.type
_entity_poly.pdbx_seq_one_letter_code
_entity_poly.pdbx_strand_id
1 'polypeptide(L)'
;LAALAEHDRAAAAAQRREAEAQQPFDLEKGPLLRVSLVRLDEQEHQLWVTLHHIVADGWSLHLLLAEFSRLYAEACGGQPADLAPLELHYAEFAAWQRQCL
;
A
#
# COMPACT_ATOMS: atom_id res chain seq x y z
N LEU A 1 -7.72 11.44 13.01
CA LEU A 1 -8.46 12.69 12.68
C LEU A 1 -9.79 12.80 13.42
N ALA A 2 -10.24 11.72 14.08
CA ALA A 2 -11.48 11.64 14.86
C ALA A 2 -11.74 12.74 15.92
N ALA A 3 -10.71 13.45 16.39
CA ALA A 3 -10.89 14.56 17.34
C ALA A 3 -11.33 15.89 16.69
N LEU A 4 -11.34 16.01 15.35
CA LEU A 4 -11.77 17.21 14.64
C LEU A 4 -13.30 17.22 14.42
N ALA A 5 -13.88 18.40 14.18
CA ALA A 5 -15.25 18.52 13.71
C ALA A 5 -15.42 17.84 12.33
N GLU A 6 -16.60 17.25 12.09
CA GLU A 6 -16.86 16.41 10.91
C GLU A 6 -16.54 17.13 9.58
N HIS A 7 -16.93 18.41 9.47
CA HIS A 7 -16.66 19.24 8.30
C HIS A 7 -15.16 19.44 8.01
N ASP A 8 -14.32 19.48 9.05
CA ASP A 8 -12.88 19.76 8.93
C ASP A 8 -12.06 18.49 8.69
N ARG A 9 -12.61 17.30 8.99
CA ARG A 9 -11.91 16.02 8.88
C ARG A 9 -11.48 15.72 7.45
N ALA A 10 -12.37 15.92 6.48
CA ALA A 10 -12.10 15.62 5.07
C ALA A 10 -10.96 16.48 4.52
N ALA A 11 -10.96 17.78 4.80
CA ALA A 11 -9.91 18.70 4.37
C ALA A 11 -8.56 18.37 5.05
N ALA A 12 -8.57 18.12 6.36
CA ALA A 12 -7.36 17.72 7.10
C ALA A 12 -6.79 16.37 6.62
N ALA A 13 -7.67 15.42 6.24
CA ALA A 13 -7.26 14.14 5.65
C ALA A 13 -6.62 14.34 4.28
N ALA A 14 -7.24 15.14 3.40
CA ALA A 14 -6.70 15.44 2.07
C ALA A 14 -5.33 16.12 2.15
N GLN A 15 -5.16 17.13 3.01
CA GLN A 15 -3.90 17.83 3.19
C GLN A 15 -2.78 16.88 3.67
N ARG A 16 -3.07 16.01 4.63
CA ARG A 16 -2.09 15.05 5.15
C ARG A 16 -1.73 13.98 4.12
N ARG A 17 -2.70 13.53 3.34
CA ARG A 17 -2.49 12.56 2.27
C ARG A 17 -1.58 13.12 1.19
N GLU A 18 -1.80 14.36 0.79
CA GLU A 18 -0.93 15.06 -0.16
C GLU A 18 0.50 15.20 0.37
N ALA A 19 0.65 15.60 1.64
CA ALA A 19 1.97 15.69 2.27
C ALA A 19 2.68 14.33 2.34
N GLU A 20 1.96 13.23 2.61
CA GLU A 20 2.52 11.88 2.59
C GLU A 20 2.99 11.49 1.19
N ALA A 21 2.16 11.74 0.17
CA ALA A 21 2.43 11.42 -1.22
C ALA A 21 3.64 12.19 -1.78
N GLN A 22 3.83 13.44 -1.35
CA GLN A 22 4.97 14.28 -1.76
C GLN A 22 6.26 13.98 -1.00
N GLN A 23 6.20 13.29 0.14
CA GLN A 23 7.41 12.92 0.87
C GLN A 23 8.22 11.91 0.03
N PRO A 24 9.49 12.21 -0.30
CA PRO A 24 10.30 11.35 -1.14
C PRO A 24 10.71 10.07 -0.41
N PHE A 25 11.00 9.03 -1.19
CA PHE A 25 11.62 7.80 -0.70
C PHE A 25 13.14 7.86 -0.85
N ASP A 26 13.86 7.36 0.16
CA ASP A 26 15.28 7.04 0.03
C ASP A 26 15.41 5.66 -0.66
N LEU A 27 15.84 5.68 -1.93
CA LEU A 27 15.96 4.49 -2.76
C LEU A 27 17.05 3.51 -2.28
N GLU A 28 18.00 3.96 -1.47
CA GLU A 28 19.10 3.13 -0.99
C GLU A 28 18.72 2.37 0.29
N LYS A 29 17.83 2.94 1.11
CA LYS A 29 17.59 2.44 2.48
C LYS A 29 16.26 1.73 2.67
N GLY A 30 15.26 2.02 1.83
CA GLY A 30 13.93 1.41 1.93
C GLY A 30 13.26 1.58 3.32
N PRO A 31 12.05 1.02 3.52
CA PRO A 31 11.18 0.40 2.51
C PRO A 31 10.61 1.43 1.52
N LEU A 32 10.35 0.99 0.28
CA LEU A 32 9.80 1.83 -0.80
C LEU A 32 8.26 1.82 -0.87
N LEU A 33 7.65 1.45 0.26
CA LEU A 33 6.22 1.37 0.50
C LEU A 33 5.95 1.98 1.88
N ARG A 34 4.96 2.85 1.97
CA ARG A 34 4.41 3.39 3.22
C ARG A 34 2.91 3.12 3.25
N VAL A 35 2.43 2.70 4.42
CA VAL A 35 1.02 2.41 4.66
C VAL A 35 0.57 3.17 5.89
N SER A 36 -0.50 3.96 5.75
CA SER A 36 -1.08 4.74 6.84
C SER A 36 -2.56 4.41 6.98
N LEU A 37 -3.00 3.96 8.15
CA LEU A 37 -4.43 3.82 8.47
C LEU A 37 -4.89 5.07 9.22
N VAL A 38 -5.73 5.87 8.58
CA VAL A 38 -6.24 7.12 9.12
C VAL A 38 -7.67 6.96 9.55
N ARG A 39 -7.88 6.99 10.87
CA ARG A 39 -9.22 6.98 11.48
C ARG A 39 -9.87 8.35 11.38
N LEU A 40 -10.96 8.43 10.62
CA LEU A 40 -11.80 9.63 10.49
C LEU A 40 -12.86 9.67 11.59
N ASP A 41 -13.52 8.55 11.87
CA ASP A 41 -14.41 8.38 13.02
C ASP A 41 -14.43 6.93 13.53
N GLU A 42 -15.49 6.47 14.21
CA GLU A 42 -15.58 5.09 14.70
C GLU A 42 -15.83 4.05 13.60
N GLN A 43 -16.49 4.43 12.51
CA GLN A 43 -16.90 3.56 11.41
C GLN A 43 -16.19 3.90 10.09
N GLU A 44 -15.60 5.09 9.99
CA GLU A 44 -14.94 5.61 8.79
C GLU A 44 -13.42 5.66 8.97
N HIS A 45 -12.74 4.94 8.09
CA HIS A 45 -11.29 4.85 8.04
C HIS A 45 -10.82 5.00 6.60
N GLN A 46 -9.63 5.58 6.43
CA GLN A 46 -8.94 5.63 5.15
C GLN A 46 -7.63 4.87 5.25
N LEU A 47 -7.42 3.92 4.34
CA LEU A 47 -6.12 3.27 4.16
C LEU A 47 -5.38 4.00 3.05
N TRP A 48 -4.22 4.57 3.37
CA TRP A 48 -3.34 5.21 2.40
C TRP A 48 -2.18 4.27 2.13
N VAL A 49 -1.89 4.05 0.85
CA VAL A 49 -0.81 3.20 0.37
C VAL A 49 -0.01 4.01 -0.63
N THR A 50 1.21 4.38 -0.25
CA THR A 50 2.12 5.16 -1.08
C THR A 50 3.34 4.31 -1.37
N LEU A 51 3.72 4.18 -2.65
CA LEU A 51 4.88 3.39 -3.06
C LEU A 51 5.68 4.12 -4.13
N HIS A 52 6.96 3.76 -4.26
CA HIS A 52 7.78 4.24 -5.37
C HIS A 52 7.53 3.38 -6.62
N HIS A 53 7.30 4.01 -7.78
CA HIS A 53 6.97 3.31 -9.03
C HIS A 53 8.11 2.39 -9.56
N ILE A 54 9.29 2.44 -8.93
CA ILE A 54 10.39 1.51 -9.23
C ILE A 54 10.10 0.07 -8.77
N VAL A 55 9.23 -0.11 -7.76
CA VAL A 55 8.90 -1.43 -7.20
C VAL A 55 7.53 -1.95 -7.64
N ALA A 56 6.72 -1.13 -8.31
CA ALA A 56 5.41 -1.54 -8.81
C ALA A 56 4.98 -0.66 -9.98
N ASP A 57 4.23 -1.26 -10.90
CA ASP A 57 3.48 -0.56 -11.94
C ASP A 57 1.97 -0.57 -11.65
N GLY A 58 1.17 0.00 -12.56
CA GLY A 58 -0.28 0.04 -12.40
C GLY A 58 -0.94 -1.34 -12.33
N TRP A 59 -0.38 -2.35 -12.99
CA TRP A 59 -0.87 -3.72 -12.92
C TRP A 59 -0.57 -4.35 -11.56
N SER A 60 0.67 -4.19 -11.10
CA SER A 60 1.15 -4.67 -9.80
C SER A 60 0.33 -4.07 -8.66
N LEU A 61 -0.03 -2.79 -8.76
CA LEU A 61 -0.90 -2.14 -7.77
C LEU A 61 -2.31 -2.74 -7.74
N HIS A 62 -2.88 -3.08 -8.90
CA HIS A 62 -4.19 -3.73 -8.96
C HIS A 62 -4.18 -5.11 -8.28
N LEU A 63 -3.16 -5.92 -8.58
CA LEU A 63 -2.96 -7.23 -7.92
C LEU A 63 -2.81 -7.08 -6.40
N LEU A 64 -1.94 -6.17 -5.95
CA LEU A 64 -1.72 -5.90 -4.53
C LEU A 64 -3.04 -5.57 -3.80
N LEU A 65 -3.86 -4.69 -4.36
CA LEU A 65 -5.12 -4.29 -3.74
C LEU A 65 -6.15 -5.43 -3.73
N ALA A 66 -6.20 -6.24 -4.79
CA ALA A 66 -7.10 -7.39 -4.89
C ALA A 66 -6.73 -8.46 -3.84
N GLU A 67 -5.45 -8.83 -3.75
CA GLU A 67 -4.95 -9.81 -2.79
C GLU A 67 -5.11 -9.31 -1.35
N PHE A 68 -4.75 -8.05 -1.09
CA PHE A 68 -4.95 -7.44 0.23
C PHE A 68 -6.42 -7.48 0.67
N SER A 69 -7.35 -7.12 -0.22
CA SER A 69 -8.78 -7.13 0.10
C SER A 69 -9.29 -8.53 0.42
N ARG A 70 -8.86 -9.54 -0.36
CA ARG A 70 -9.21 -10.95 -0.11
C ARG A 70 -8.68 -11.44 1.24
N LEU A 71 -7.38 -11.26 1.47
CA LEU A 71 -6.70 -11.71 2.69
C LEU A 71 -7.27 -11.02 3.93
N TYR A 72 -7.59 -9.74 3.82
CA TYR A 72 -8.21 -8.98 4.91
C TYR A 72 -9.59 -9.55 5.26
N ALA A 73 -10.43 -9.85 4.26
CA ALA A 73 -11.74 -10.45 4.49
C ALA A 73 -11.65 -11.85 5.13
N GLU A 74 -10.72 -12.68 4.66
CA GLU A 74 -10.44 -14.01 5.23
C GLU A 74 -9.99 -13.92 6.68
N ALA A 75 -9.04 -13.04 6.97
CA ALA A 75 -8.55 -12.79 8.33
C ALA A 75 -9.68 -12.29 9.26
N CYS A 76 -10.53 -11.36 8.80
CA CYS A 76 -11.69 -10.89 9.57
C CYS A 76 -12.72 -12.01 9.83
N GLY A 77 -12.84 -12.96 8.91
CA GLY A 77 -13.71 -14.13 9.03
C GLY A 77 -13.12 -15.29 9.83
N GLY A 78 -11.91 -15.14 10.38
CA GLY A 78 -11.21 -16.19 11.10
C GLY A 78 -10.73 -17.35 10.23
N GLN A 79 -10.67 -17.15 8.91
CA GLN A 79 -10.09 -18.10 7.96
C GLN A 79 -8.58 -17.85 7.83
N PRO A 80 -7.78 -18.89 7.49
CA PRO A 80 -6.38 -18.68 7.18
C PRO A 80 -6.24 -17.79 5.94
N ALA A 81 -5.62 -16.63 6.12
CA ALA A 81 -5.30 -15.70 5.04
C ALA A 81 -3.92 -16.08 4.49
N ASP A 82 -3.89 -16.84 3.40
CA ASP A 82 -2.64 -17.33 2.79
C ASP A 82 -2.59 -17.02 1.28
N LEU A 83 -1.36 -16.92 0.77
CA LEU A 83 -1.06 -16.76 -0.65
C LEU A 83 -0.27 -17.98 -1.12
N ALA A 84 -0.56 -18.42 -2.34
CA ALA A 84 0.31 -19.40 -2.97
C ALA A 84 1.74 -18.83 -3.06
N PRO A 85 2.78 -19.64 -2.80
CA PRO A 85 4.14 -19.18 -2.92
C PRO A 85 4.41 -18.72 -4.36
N LEU A 86 5.12 -17.59 -4.50
CA LEU A 86 5.55 -17.11 -5.80
C LEU A 86 6.60 -18.07 -6.38
N GLU A 87 6.35 -18.56 -7.59
CA GLU A 87 7.31 -19.40 -8.31
C GLU A 87 8.54 -18.60 -8.77
N LEU A 88 8.40 -17.28 -8.90
CA LEU A 88 9.45 -16.37 -9.38
C LEU A 88 9.42 -15.05 -8.60
N HIS A 89 10.56 -14.64 -8.08
CA HIS A 89 10.75 -13.33 -7.45
C HIS A 89 11.28 -12.32 -8.45
N TYR A 90 10.97 -11.04 -8.24
CA TYR A 90 11.42 -9.96 -9.12
C TYR A 90 12.96 -9.86 -9.20
N ALA A 91 13.68 -10.21 -8.13
CA ALA A 91 15.15 -10.25 -8.13
C ALA A 91 15.71 -11.28 -9.13
N GLU A 92 15.03 -12.41 -9.30
CA GLU A 92 15.38 -13.47 -10.24
C GLU A 92 15.09 -13.02 -11.67
N PHE A 93 13.93 -12.40 -11.90
CA PHE A 93 13.60 -11.77 -13.18
C PHE A 93 14.65 -10.71 -13.58
N ALA A 94 15.04 -9.82 -12.66
CA ALA A 94 16.03 -8.78 -12.93
C ALA A 94 17.43 -9.36 -13.22
N ALA A 95 17.80 -10.47 -12.57
CA ALA A 95 19.05 -11.17 -12.85
C ALA A 95 19.05 -11.78 -14.26
N TRP A 96 17.96 -12.45 -14.63
CA TRP A 96 17.77 -12.99 -15.98
C TRP A 96 17.81 -11.89 -17.05
N GLN A 97 17.10 -10.78 -16.83
CA GLN A 97 17.05 -9.66 -17.78
C GLN A 97 18.45 -9.10 -18.08
N ARG A 98 19.30 -8.94 -17.05
CA ARG A 98 20.69 -8.47 -17.20
C ARG A 98 21.61 -9.43 -17.93
N GLN A 99 21.28 -10.71 -17.99
CA GLN A 99 22.07 -11.72 -18.70
C GLN A 99 21.68 -11.81 -20.19
N CYS A 100 20.43 -11.48 -20.50
CA CYS A 100 19.87 -11.60 -21.86
C CYS A 100 19.93 -10.31 -22.69
N LEU A 101 20.21 -9.17 -22.07
CA LEU A 101 20.38 -7.86 -22.72
C LEU A 101 21.83 -7.37 -22.55
#